data_AF-A0A3N0CQH4-F1
#
_entry.id   AF-A0A3N0CQH4-F1
#
_cell.length_a   1.000
_cell.length_b   1.000
_cell.length_c   1.000
_cell.angle_alpha   90.00
_cell.angle_beta   90.00
_cell.angle_gamma   90.00
#
_symmetry.space_group_name_H-M   'P 1'
#
loop_
_entity.id
_entity.type
_entity.pdbx_description
1 polymer ?
#
loop_
_entity_poly.entity_id
_entity_poly.type
_entity_poly.pdbx_seq_one_letter_code
_entity_poly.pdbx_strand_id
1 'polypeptide(L)'
;MSGPDPVERPLPERVTMGLLPYLNAHALDEDYAQAAARRYGIVPGKRRRVGKGGAAVLAVFAILAITAAVQTNKDAASEEKERRALISQVSAGRDSVSAQRRTIASLLAENRRLETALLATNDDSTGVLGDLALLGLRSGTTPARGPGVEVVADDAPNATSDRQKVLDSDLQKLVNGLWHAGAEAISINGQRLTALSAIRFAGSAIAVNFVSLSPPYRVLAIGNPDTMPSRFLASTSGQAWLDLKSQVGLKFSMRTQSSLRLPGRAVPTLRYIEDDAPETRKESP
;
A
#
# COMPACT_ATOMS: atom_id res chain seq x y z
N MET A 1 21.27 -10.73 -92.62
CA MET A 1 19.96 -10.17 -92.19
C MET A 1 19.90 -10.31 -90.68
N SER A 2 20.30 -9.25 -89.96
CA SER A 2 20.32 -9.22 -88.49
C SER A 2 18.95 -8.81 -87.97
N GLY A 3 18.38 -9.58 -87.04
CA GLY A 3 17.16 -9.24 -86.31
C GLY A 3 17.43 -8.16 -85.25
N PRO A 4 16.43 -7.36 -84.85
CA PRO A 4 16.62 -6.25 -83.92
C PRO A 4 16.60 -6.69 -82.46
N ASP A 5 17.50 -6.10 -81.67
CA ASP A 5 17.63 -6.22 -80.22
C ASP A 5 16.46 -5.61 -79.43
N PRO A 6 16.18 -6.08 -78.20
CA PRO A 6 15.09 -5.60 -77.37
C PRO A 6 15.39 -4.23 -76.73
N VAL A 7 14.43 -3.31 -76.81
CA VAL A 7 14.53 -1.97 -76.20
C VAL A 7 14.20 -2.07 -74.70
N GLU A 8 15.22 -2.05 -73.84
CA GLU A 8 15.05 -1.82 -72.40
C GLU A 8 14.47 -0.42 -72.17
N ARG A 9 13.26 -0.34 -71.59
CA ARG A 9 12.69 0.93 -71.14
C ARG A 9 13.26 1.28 -69.76
N PRO A 10 13.87 2.45 -69.57
CA PRO A 10 14.39 2.85 -68.27
C PRO A 10 13.25 2.98 -67.26
N LEU A 11 13.45 2.43 -66.07
CA LEU A 11 12.48 2.48 -64.97
C LEU A 11 12.30 3.94 -64.49
N PRO A 12 11.09 4.32 -64.01
CA PRO A 12 10.82 5.68 -63.56
C PRO A 12 11.63 6.04 -62.30
N GLU A 13 12.10 7.29 -62.26
CA GLU A 13 13.08 7.83 -61.29
C GLU A 13 12.74 7.63 -59.80
N ARG A 14 11.43 7.58 -59.48
CA ARG A 14 10.90 7.27 -58.13
C ARG A 14 11.24 5.86 -57.62
N VAL A 15 11.59 4.94 -58.52
CA VAL A 15 11.95 3.55 -58.20
C VAL A 15 13.46 3.39 -58.03
N THR A 16 14.25 4.24 -58.69
CA THR A 16 15.72 4.22 -58.61
C THR A 16 16.26 5.09 -57.47
N MET A 17 15.52 6.10 -57.02
CA MET A 17 15.90 6.94 -55.90
C MET A 17 15.22 6.43 -54.61
N GLY A 18 15.98 6.25 -53.53
CA GLY A 18 15.43 5.86 -52.23
C GLY A 18 14.36 6.85 -51.74
N LEU A 19 13.34 6.34 -51.05
CA LEU A 19 12.18 7.12 -50.57
C LEU A 19 12.56 8.35 -49.73
N LEU A 20 13.62 8.24 -48.91
CA LEU A 20 14.17 9.33 -48.09
C LEU A 20 14.82 10.45 -48.94
N PRO A 21 15.73 10.16 -49.89
CA PRO A 21 16.25 11.18 -50.79
C PRO A 21 15.18 11.87 -51.64
N TYR A 22 14.16 11.14 -52.10
CA TYR A 22 13.08 11.70 -52.91
C TYR A 22 12.20 12.68 -52.11
N LEU A 23 11.81 12.29 -50.89
CA LEU A 23 11.11 13.17 -49.95
C LEU A 23 11.98 14.36 -49.55
N ASN A 24 13.28 14.21 -49.32
CA ASN A 24 14.12 15.36 -48.98
C ASN A 24 14.28 16.36 -50.14
N ALA A 25 14.33 15.86 -51.39
CA ALA A 25 14.45 16.72 -52.57
C ALA A 25 13.14 17.43 -52.95
N HIS A 26 11.97 16.89 -52.56
CA HIS A 26 10.65 17.40 -52.96
C HIS A 26 9.72 17.80 -51.81
N ALA A 27 10.08 17.60 -50.53
CA ALA A 27 9.25 17.94 -49.37
C ALA A 27 9.69 19.24 -48.66
N LEU A 28 10.69 19.94 -49.19
CA LEU A 28 10.96 21.31 -48.77
C LEU A 28 10.12 22.22 -49.65
N ASP A 29 8.95 22.60 -49.14
CA ASP A 29 8.11 23.64 -49.74
C ASP A 29 8.96 24.88 -50.05
N GLU A 30 8.64 25.54 -51.16
CA GLU A 30 9.30 26.78 -51.62
C GLU A 30 9.29 27.87 -50.53
N ASP A 31 8.32 27.79 -49.61
CA ASP A 31 8.19 28.62 -48.41
C ASP A 31 9.27 28.36 -47.35
N TYR A 32 9.78 27.12 -47.22
CA TYR A 32 10.84 26.77 -46.28
C TYR A 32 12.21 27.27 -46.78
N ALA A 33 12.44 27.25 -48.10
CA ALA A 33 13.62 27.84 -48.73
C ALA A 33 13.64 29.38 -48.54
N GLN A 34 12.48 30.03 -48.68
CA GLN A 34 12.33 31.47 -48.41
C GLN A 34 12.50 31.83 -46.93
N ALA A 35 12.19 30.93 -46.00
CA ALA A 35 12.42 31.11 -44.56
C ALA A 35 13.88 30.87 -44.15
N ALA A 36 14.55 29.88 -44.74
CA ALA A 36 15.96 29.57 -44.47
C ALA A 36 16.91 30.64 -45.02
N ALA A 37 16.61 31.22 -46.19
CA ALA A 37 17.39 32.32 -46.76
C ALA A 37 17.42 33.58 -45.86
N ARG A 38 16.39 33.77 -45.02
CA ARG A 38 16.36 34.87 -44.03
C ARG A 38 17.19 34.61 -42.78
N ARG A 39 17.60 33.36 -42.51
CA ARG A 39 18.32 32.99 -41.28
C ARG A 39 19.84 32.97 -41.45
N TYR A 40 20.35 32.89 -42.68
CA TYR A 40 21.79 32.92 -42.97
C TYR A 40 22.24 34.10 -43.86
N GLY A 41 21.32 34.94 -44.34
CA GLY A 41 21.65 36.24 -44.92
C GLY A 41 21.58 37.33 -43.85
N ILE A 42 22.70 37.97 -43.52
CA ILE A 42 22.71 39.27 -42.84
C ILE A 42 22.18 40.30 -43.84
N VAL A 43 20.85 40.37 -43.94
CA VAL A 43 20.14 41.43 -44.65
C VAL A 43 19.52 42.30 -43.56
N PRO A 44 19.79 43.61 -43.49
CA PRO A 44 19.13 44.47 -42.53
C PRO A 44 17.64 44.54 -42.89
N GLY A 45 16.85 43.66 -42.28
CA GLY A 45 15.41 43.62 -42.49
C GLY A 45 14.82 44.97 -42.09
N LYS A 46 14.22 45.69 -43.05
CA LYS A 46 13.34 46.82 -42.75
C LYS A 46 12.37 46.35 -41.67
N ARG A 47 12.48 46.92 -40.47
CA ARG A 47 11.48 46.74 -39.40
C ARG A 47 10.13 47.12 -40.00
N ARG A 48 9.34 46.13 -40.41
CA ARG A 48 7.94 46.35 -40.79
C ARG A 48 7.28 46.95 -39.56
N ARG A 49 7.02 48.26 -39.59
CA ARG A 49 6.22 48.91 -38.55
C ARG A 49 4.90 48.19 -38.54
N VAL A 50 4.61 47.52 -37.43
CA VAL A 50 3.30 46.92 -37.22
C VAL A 50 2.31 48.08 -37.32
N GLY A 51 1.45 48.08 -38.34
CA GLY A 51 0.40 49.07 -38.46
C GLY A 51 -0.47 49.02 -37.21
N LYS A 52 -1.14 50.13 -36.85
CA LYS A 52 -1.93 50.25 -35.62
C LYS A 52 -2.87 49.05 -35.39
N GLY A 53 -3.43 48.46 -36.45
CA GLY A 53 -4.27 47.25 -36.39
C GLY A 53 -3.53 45.96 -36.00
N GLY A 54 -2.32 45.72 -36.49
CA GLY A 54 -1.55 44.52 -36.11
C GLY A 54 -1.01 44.58 -34.69
N ALA A 55 -0.70 45.79 -34.20
CA ALA A 55 -0.28 46.00 -32.81
C ALA A 55 -1.45 45.74 -31.85
N ALA A 56 -2.68 46.12 -32.24
CA ALA A 56 -3.89 45.83 -31.46
C ALA A 56 -4.16 44.32 -31.34
N VAL A 57 -4.05 43.56 -32.43
CA VAL A 57 -4.25 42.10 -32.40
C VAL A 57 -3.22 41.39 -31.51
N LEU A 58 -1.94 41.76 -31.62
CA LEU A 58 -0.89 41.20 -30.76
C LEU A 58 -1.09 41.56 -29.28
N ALA A 59 -1.55 42.79 -28.99
CA ALA A 59 -1.86 43.19 -27.62
C ALA A 59 -3.01 42.38 -27.03
N VAL A 60 -4.09 42.16 -27.78
CA VAL A 60 -5.21 41.31 -27.36
C VAL A 60 -4.77 39.87 -27.13
N PHE A 61 -3.96 39.31 -28.03
CA PHE A 61 -3.44 37.95 -27.88
C PHE A 61 -2.50 37.80 -26.68
N ALA A 62 -1.63 38.80 -26.43
CA ALA A 62 -0.76 38.81 -25.26
C ALA A 62 -1.58 38.90 -23.95
N ILE A 63 -2.63 39.72 -23.91
CA ILE A 63 -3.54 39.80 -22.77
C ILE A 63 -4.26 38.46 -22.56
N LEU A 64 -4.75 37.82 -23.62
CA LEU A 64 -5.36 36.49 -23.55
C LEU A 64 -4.39 35.41 -23.05
N ALA A 65 -3.15 35.41 -23.53
CA ALA A 65 -2.12 34.47 -23.08
C ALA A 65 -1.75 34.68 -21.60
N ILE A 66 -1.59 35.94 -21.17
CA ILE A 66 -1.30 36.27 -19.77
C ILE A 66 -2.48 35.88 -18.86
N THR A 67 -3.72 36.17 -19.28
CA THR A 67 -4.92 35.79 -18.50
C THR A 67 -5.05 34.27 -18.41
N ALA A 68 -4.86 33.54 -19.51
CA ALA A 68 -4.86 32.07 -19.51
C ALA A 68 -3.75 31.48 -18.61
N ALA A 69 -2.53 32.04 -18.65
CA ALA A 69 -1.43 31.60 -17.79
C ALA A 69 -1.68 31.89 -16.31
N VAL A 70 -2.24 33.06 -15.98
CA VAL A 70 -2.60 33.42 -14.60
C VAL A 70 -3.76 32.57 -14.08
N GLN A 71 -4.74 32.24 -14.92
CA GLN A 71 -5.88 31.43 -14.54
C GLN A 71 -5.47 29.97 -14.29
N THR A 72 -4.67 29.39 -15.18
CA THR A 72 -4.11 28.04 -15.02
C THR A 72 -3.26 27.92 -13.74
N ASN A 73 -2.45 28.92 -13.42
CA ASN A 73 -1.65 28.92 -12.20
C ASN A 73 -2.50 29.06 -10.92
N LYS A 74 -3.60 29.81 -10.97
CA LYS A 74 -4.53 29.95 -9.83
C LYS A 74 -5.31 28.67 -9.58
N ASP A 75 -5.77 28.03 -10.64
CA ASP A 75 -6.54 26.79 -10.55
C ASP A 75 -5.67 25.64 -10.01
N ALA A 76 -4.45 25.47 -10.55
CA ALA A 76 -3.48 24.49 -10.04
C ALA A 76 -3.07 24.75 -8.58
N ALA A 77 -2.94 26.02 -8.18
CA ALA A 77 -2.63 26.38 -6.79
C ALA A 77 -3.80 26.19 -5.83
N SER A 78 -5.05 26.30 -6.30
CA SER A 78 -6.25 26.01 -5.49
C SER A 78 -6.42 24.51 -5.28
N GLU A 79 -6.29 23.73 -6.37
CA GLU A 79 -6.43 22.28 -6.33
C GLU A 79 -5.40 21.62 -5.41
N GLU A 80 -4.14 22.08 -5.45
CA GLU A 80 -3.10 21.57 -4.54
C GLU A 80 -3.37 21.96 -3.07
N LYS A 81 -3.93 23.14 -2.81
CA LYS A 81 -4.34 23.54 -1.44
C LYS A 81 -5.49 22.68 -0.92
N GLU A 82 -6.51 22.44 -1.74
CA GLU A 82 -7.65 21.57 -1.41
C GLU A 82 -7.18 20.13 -1.16
N ARG A 83 -6.31 19.59 -2.01
CA ARG A 83 -5.70 18.28 -1.84
C ARG A 83 -4.91 18.19 -0.54
N ARG A 84 -4.08 19.18 -0.23
CA ARG A 84 -3.32 19.24 1.03
C ARG A 84 -4.23 19.33 2.25
N ALA A 85 -5.28 20.13 2.18
CA ALA A 85 -6.27 20.26 3.25
C ALA A 85 -6.98 18.91 3.51
N LEU A 86 -7.38 18.21 2.45
CA LEU A 86 -8.01 16.89 2.56
C LEU A 86 -7.05 15.84 3.15
N ILE A 87 -5.79 15.80 2.68
CA ILE A 87 -4.76 14.91 3.25
C ILE A 87 -4.56 15.20 4.74
N SER A 88 -4.48 16.48 5.11
CA SER A 88 -4.34 16.90 6.50
C SER A 88 -5.54 16.46 7.35
N GLN A 89 -6.77 16.66 6.87
CA GLN A 89 -7.99 16.24 7.57
C GLN A 89 -8.07 14.72 7.73
N VAL A 90 -7.74 13.96 6.69
CA VAL A 90 -7.69 12.49 6.75
C VAL A 90 -6.61 12.03 7.73
N SER A 91 -5.43 12.66 7.73
CA SER A 91 -4.35 12.34 8.67
C SER A 91 -4.78 12.62 10.11
N ALA A 92 -5.32 13.82 10.39
CA ALA A 92 -5.80 14.20 11.71
C ALA A 92 -6.91 13.26 12.21
N GLY A 93 -7.83 12.85 11.33
CA GLY A 93 -8.85 11.85 11.65
C GLY A 93 -8.26 10.50 12.01
N ARG A 94 -7.27 10.01 11.25
CA ARG A 94 -6.55 8.75 11.54
C ARG A 94 -5.79 8.81 12.86
N ASP A 95 -5.14 9.93 13.15
CA ASP A 95 -4.40 10.14 14.40
C ASP A 95 -5.34 10.14 15.61
N SER A 96 -6.50 10.79 15.47
CA SER A 96 -7.55 10.79 16.50
C SER A 96 -8.09 9.38 16.78
N VAL A 97 -8.43 8.62 15.74
CA VAL A 97 -8.87 7.21 15.89
C VAL A 97 -7.76 6.37 16.55
N SER A 98 -6.51 6.58 16.19
CA SER A 98 -5.36 5.86 16.77
C SER A 98 -5.13 6.25 18.24
N ALA A 99 -5.34 7.51 18.61
CA ALA A 99 -5.31 7.97 19.99
C ALA A 99 -6.44 7.36 20.82
N GLN A 100 -7.69 7.42 20.33
CA GLN A 100 -8.85 6.81 20.99
C GLN A 100 -8.67 5.32 21.22
N ARG A 101 -8.12 4.58 20.25
CA ARG A 101 -7.81 3.14 20.43
C ARG A 101 -6.77 2.89 21.51
N ARG A 102 -5.74 3.72 21.61
CA ARG A 102 -4.75 3.64 22.69
C ARG A 102 -5.40 3.90 24.04
N THR A 103 -6.29 4.89 24.13
CA THR A 103 -7.08 5.18 25.34
C THR A 103 -7.99 4.01 25.71
N ILE A 104 -8.70 3.40 24.75
CA ILE A 104 -9.52 2.21 25.01
C ILE A 104 -8.64 1.07 25.54
N ALA A 105 -7.47 0.83 24.93
CA ALA A 105 -6.55 -0.19 25.39
C ALA A 105 -6.03 0.07 26.82
N SER A 106 -5.74 1.33 27.17
CA SER A 106 -5.31 1.68 28.53
C SER A 106 -6.44 1.54 29.54
N LEU A 107 -7.65 2.03 29.23
CA LEU A 107 -8.81 1.91 30.11
C LEU A 107 -9.19 0.45 30.36
N LEU A 108 -9.12 -0.42 29.34
CA LEU A 108 -9.35 -1.85 29.50
C LEU A 108 -8.25 -2.53 30.31
N ALA A 109 -7.01 -2.03 30.28
CA ALA A 109 -5.95 -2.53 31.15
C ALA A 109 -6.15 -2.08 32.61
N GLU A 110 -6.69 -0.88 32.81
CA GLU A 110 -7.04 -0.33 34.12
C GLU A 110 -8.23 -1.05 34.74
N ASN A 111 -9.34 -1.22 34.02
CA ASN A 111 -10.50 -2.01 34.48
C ASN A 111 -10.08 -3.40 34.94
N ARG A 112 -9.25 -4.10 34.16
CA ARG A 112 -8.74 -5.42 34.55
C ARG A 112 -7.91 -5.37 35.84
N ARG A 113 -7.06 -4.35 36.02
CA ARG A 113 -6.31 -4.19 37.28
C ARG A 113 -7.26 -4.02 38.46
N LEU A 114 -8.29 -3.18 38.31
CA LEU A 114 -9.28 -2.96 39.36
C LEU A 114 -10.10 -4.23 39.66
N GLU A 115 -10.58 -4.93 38.63
CA GLU A 115 -11.26 -6.22 38.77
C GLU A 115 -10.38 -7.24 39.51
N THR A 116 -9.10 -7.37 39.13
CA THR A 116 -8.18 -8.28 39.83
C THR A 116 -7.94 -7.89 41.29
N ALA A 117 -7.89 -6.59 41.60
CA ALA A 117 -7.71 -6.13 42.98
C ALA A 117 -8.95 -6.40 43.84
N LEU A 118 -10.15 -6.18 43.29
CA LEU A 118 -11.42 -6.47 43.97
C LEU A 118 -11.58 -7.96 44.23
N LEU A 119 -11.32 -8.80 43.24
CA LEU A 119 -11.44 -10.24 43.35
C LEU A 119 -10.33 -10.85 44.23
N ALA A 120 -9.12 -10.29 44.25
CA ALA A 120 -8.05 -10.77 45.15
C ALA A 120 -8.34 -10.52 46.64
N THR A 121 -9.32 -9.68 46.97
CA THR A 121 -9.74 -9.40 48.36
C THR A 121 -10.71 -10.47 48.90
N ASN A 122 -11.26 -11.34 48.05
CA ASN A 122 -12.22 -12.39 48.41
C ASN A 122 -11.58 -13.78 48.22
N ASP A 123 -11.46 -14.57 49.29
CA ASP A 123 -10.82 -15.90 49.26
C ASP A 123 -11.49 -16.88 48.27
N ASP A 124 -12.80 -16.75 48.03
CA ASP A 124 -13.57 -17.57 47.09
C ASP A 124 -13.40 -17.18 45.60
N SER A 125 -12.73 -16.07 45.29
CA SER A 125 -12.64 -15.52 43.91
C SER A 125 -11.41 -16.00 43.13
N THR A 126 -10.55 -16.83 43.72
CA THR A 126 -9.33 -17.35 43.07
C THR A 126 -9.63 -18.22 41.84
N GLY A 127 -10.69 -19.04 41.89
CA GLY A 127 -11.15 -19.83 40.75
C GLY A 127 -11.66 -18.96 39.59
N VAL A 128 -12.48 -17.96 39.91
CA VAL A 128 -13.04 -17.01 38.92
C VAL A 128 -11.94 -16.21 38.21
N LEU A 129 -10.91 -15.79 38.94
CA LEU A 129 -9.75 -15.11 38.36
C LEU A 129 -8.97 -16.02 37.40
N GLY A 130 -8.82 -17.30 37.75
CA GLY A 130 -8.21 -18.31 36.88
C GLY A 130 -8.98 -18.49 35.57
N ASP A 131 -10.31 -18.63 35.67
CA ASP A 131 -11.19 -18.79 34.50
C ASP A 131 -11.17 -17.55 33.61
N LEU A 132 -11.25 -16.36 34.18
CA LEU A 132 -11.19 -15.09 33.45
C LEU A 132 -9.84 -14.92 32.74
N ALA A 133 -8.73 -15.31 33.38
CA ALA A 133 -7.42 -15.29 32.75
C ALA A 133 -7.33 -16.28 31.58
N LEU A 134 -7.86 -17.50 31.74
CA LEU A 134 -7.86 -18.54 30.71
C LEU A 134 -8.73 -18.15 29.51
N LEU A 135 -9.96 -17.67 29.76
CA LEU A 135 -10.85 -17.15 28.73
C LEU A 135 -10.22 -15.94 28.03
N GLY A 136 -9.56 -15.07 28.79
CA GLY A 136 -8.83 -13.93 28.27
C GLY A 136 -7.71 -14.31 27.30
N LEU A 137 -6.94 -15.34 27.64
CA LEU A 137 -5.87 -15.86 26.79
C LEU A 137 -6.42 -16.49 25.51
N ARG A 138 -7.46 -17.33 25.64
CA ARG A 138 -8.12 -18.03 24.52
C ARG A 138 -8.83 -17.07 23.56
N SER A 139 -9.52 -16.06 24.09
CA SER A 139 -10.15 -15.01 23.29
C SER A 139 -9.15 -14.01 22.71
N GLY A 140 -7.89 -14.04 23.19
CA GLY A 140 -6.83 -13.11 22.81
C GLY A 140 -7.02 -11.69 23.33
N THR A 141 -7.83 -11.52 24.38
CA THR A 141 -8.11 -10.22 25.02
C THR A 141 -7.09 -9.84 26.06
N THR A 142 -6.35 -10.82 26.59
CA THR A 142 -5.23 -10.59 27.50
C THR A 142 -3.88 -10.69 26.78
N PRO A 143 -2.87 -9.93 27.22
CA PRO A 143 -1.50 -10.11 26.76
C PRO A 143 -1.02 -11.54 27.00
N ALA A 144 -0.29 -12.09 26.03
CA ALA A 144 0.29 -13.43 26.12
C ALA A 144 1.82 -13.34 26.12
N ARG A 145 2.46 -14.25 26.85
CA ARG A 145 3.91 -14.40 26.86
C ARG A 145 4.27 -15.88 26.76
N GLY A 146 5.24 -16.20 25.92
CA GLY A 146 5.75 -17.57 25.79
C GLY A 146 6.87 -17.65 24.76
N PRO A 147 7.52 -18.81 24.63
CA PRO A 147 8.46 -19.05 23.53
C PRO A 147 7.72 -19.07 22.19
N GLY A 148 8.47 -19.01 21.09
CA GLY A 148 7.87 -19.13 19.76
C GLY A 148 8.78 -18.67 18.64
N VAL A 149 8.18 -18.10 17.59
CA VAL A 149 8.89 -17.66 16.39
C VAL A 149 8.55 -16.21 16.04
N GLU A 150 9.58 -15.49 15.62
CA GLU A 150 9.47 -14.22 14.93
C GLU A 150 9.66 -14.46 13.44
N VAL A 151 8.66 -14.09 12.66
CA VAL A 151 8.71 -14.05 11.20
C VAL A 151 8.79 -12.60 10.75
N VAL A 152 9.70 -12.31 9.84
CA VAL A 152 9.77 -11.02 9.15
C VAL A 152 9.54 -11.26 7.66
N ALA A 153 8.46 -10.69 7.15
CA ALA A 153 8.11 -10.65 5.75
C ALA A 153 8.23 -9.22 5.23
N ASP A 154 8.92 -9.02 4.11
CA ASP A 154 9.15 -7.70 3.52
C ASP A 154 9.17 -7.80 2.00
N ASP A 155 8.93 -6.67 1.34
CA ASP A 155 8.85 -6.60 -0.12
C ASP A 155 10.20 -6.99 -0.75
N ALA A 156 10.17 -7.35 -2.03
CA ALA A 156 11.40 -7.56 -2.77
C ALA A 156 12.20 -6.24 -2.84
N PRO A 157 13.54 -6.29 -2.83
CA PRO A 157 14.37 -5.11 -3.03
C PRO A 157 13.98 -4.37 -4.33
N ASN A 158 13.78 -3.05 -4.24
CA ASN A 158 13.38 -2.21 -5.38
C ASN A 158 12.07 -2.65 -6.06
N ALA A 159 11.07 -3.12 -5.30
CA ALA A 159 9.78 -3.51 -5.83
C ALA A 159 9.14 -2.38 -6.67
N THR A 160 8.96 -2.62 -7.97
CA THR A 160 8.32 -1.69 -8.92
C THR A 160 6.90 -2.11 -9.29
N SER A 161 6.55 -3.36 -9.04
CA SER A 161 5.25 -3.96 -9.30
C SER A 161 4.61 -4.49 -8.02
N ASP A 162 3.28 -4.52 -7.96
CA ASP A 162 2.55 -5.14 -6.85
C ASP A 162 2.85 -6.64 -6.70
N ARG A 163 3.30 -7.32 -7.78
CA ARG A 163 3.76 -8.72 -7.69
C ARG A 163 5.00 -8.88 -6.81
N GLN A 164 5.78 -7.82 -6.63
CA GLN A 164 7.01 -7.80 -5.83
C GLN A 164 6.78 -7.30 -4.41
N LYS A 165 5.52 -7.07 -4.04
CA LYS A 165 5.13 -6.64 -2.70
C LYS A 165 4.42 -7.78 -1.98
N VAL A 166 4.51 -7.77 -0.66
CA VAL A 166 3.70 -8.66 0.18
C VAL A 166 2.24 -8.26 0.06
N LEU A 167 1.37 -9.21 -0.28
CA LEU A 167 -0.06 -8.99 -0.35
C LEU A 167 -0.76 -9.40 0.95
N ASP A 168 -1.99 -8.91 1.15
CA ASP A 168 -2.84 -9.32 2.27
C ASP A 168 -3.10 -10.82 2.26
N SER A 169 -3.32 -11.41 1.08
CA SER A 169 -3.49 -12.86 0.92
C SER A 169 -2.26 -13.68 1.34
N ASP A 170 -1.05 -13.13 1.19
CA ASP A 170 0.19 -13.81 1.59
C ASP A 170 0.32 -13.80 3.11
N LEU A 171 -0.02 -12.69 3.77
CA LEU A 171 -0.09 -12.62 5.23
C LEU A 171 -1.19 -13.50 5.80
N GLN A 172 -2.35 -13.61 5.14
CA GLN A 172 -3.40 -14.55 5.55
C GLN A 172 -2.89 -16.00 5.49
N LYS A 173 -2.25 -16.41 4.38
CA LYS A 173 -1.64 -17.75 4.25
C LYS A 173 -0.56 -17.97 5.31
N LEU A 174 0.29 -16.97 5.56
CA LEU A 174 1.34 -17.02 6.58
C LEU A 174 0.74 -17.35 7.95
N VAL A 175 -0.23 -16.55 8.38
CA VAL A 175 -0.88 -16.67 9.70
C VAL A 175 -1.58 -18.02 9.83
N ASN A 176 -2.32 -18.44 8.80
CA ASN A 176 -3.00 -19.73 8.79
C ASN A 176 -2.00 -20.90 8.86
N GLY A 177 -0.87 -20.77 8.17
CA GLY A 177 0.23 -21.75 8.25
C GLY A 177 0.84 -21.83 9.65
N LEU A 178 1.00 -20.69 10.33
CA LEU A 178 1.52 -20.66 11.71
C LEU A 178 0.52 -21.28 12.69
N TRP A 179 -0.78 -21.02 12.54
CA TRP A 179 -1.83 -21.71 13.31
C TRP A 179 -1.77 -23.22 13.10
N HIS A 180 -1.68 -23.67 11.85
CA HIS A 180 -1.52 -25.08 11.51
C HIS A 180 -0.23 -25.70 12.06
N ALA A 181 0.84 -24.91 12.18
CA ALA A 181 2.10 -25.31 12.78
C ALA A 181 2.08 -25.37 14.32
N GLY A 182 0.97 -25.01 14.97
CA GLY A 182 0.79 -25.08 16.42
C GLY A 182 1.06 -23.76 17.14
N ALA A 183 0.90 -22.61 16.48
CA ALA A 183 0.86 -21.34 17.19
C ALA A 183 -0.38 -21.27 18.11
N GLU A 184 -0.20 -20.67 19.28
CA GLU A 184 -1.25 -20.46 20.30
C GLU A 184 -1.69 -19.00 20.37
N ALA A 185 -0.82 -18.08 20.00
CA ALA A 185 -1.13 -16.66 19.87
C ALA A 185 -0.29 -16.04 18.75
N ILE A 186 -0.91 -15.21 17.91
CA ILE A 186 -0.22 -14.51 16.80
C ILE A 186 -0.48 -13.00 16.87
N SER A 187 0.52 -12.20 16.53
CA SER A 187 0.35 -10.77 16.25
C SER A 187 1.11 -10.32 15.01
N ILE A 188 0.60 -9.33 14.30
CA ILE A 188 1.27 -8.67 13.16
C ILE A 188 1.52 -7.21 13.54
N ASN A 189 2.78 -6.78 13.60
CA ASN A 189 3.20 -5.43 14.01
C ASN A 189 2.48 -4.95 15.29
N GLY A 190 2.37 -5.83 16.29
CA GLY A 190 1.70 -5.53 17.56
C GLY A 190 0.17 -5.58 17.52
N GLN A 191 -0.46 -5.97 16.40
CA GLN A 191 -1.90 -6.23 16.34
C GLN A 191 -2.16 -7.70 16.66
N ARG A 192 -2.69 -7.99 17.86
CA ARG A 192 -3.08 -9.34 18.27
C ARG A 192 -4.20 -9.87 17.37
N LEU A 193 -3.99 -11.07 16.83
CA LEU A 193 -4.98 -11.75 16.01
C LEU A 193 -5.90 -12.58 16.91
N THR A 194 -7.20 -12.51 16.62
CA THR A 194 -8.27 -13.29 17.25
C THR A 194 -9.20 -13.85 16.18
N ALA A 195 -10.21 -14.62 16.56
CA ALA A 195 -11.22 -15.14 15.63
C ALA A 195 -11.96 -14.04 14.84
N LEU A 196 -11.98 -12.81 15.37
CA LEU A 196 -12.62 -11.64 14.76
C LEU A 196 -11.62 -10.71 14.06
N SER A 197 -10.39 -11.17 13.84
CA SER A 197 -9.37 -10.39 13.16
C SER A 197 -9.54 -10.43 11.65
N ALA A 198 -9.38 -9.27 11.03
CA ALA A 198 -9.38 -9.11 9.58
C ALA A 198 -7.99 -8.68 9.11
N ILE A 199 -7.51 -9.31 8.03
CA ILE A 199 -6.31 -8.94 7.29
C ILE A 199 -6.77 -8.66 5.86
N ARG A 200 -6.70 -7.41 5.42
CA ARG A 200 -7.26 -6.98 4.12
C ARG A 200 -6.45 -5.90 3.46
N PHE A 201 -6.50 -5.85 2.15
CA PHE A 201 -5.95 -4.75 1.36
C PHE A 201 -6.57 -3.38 1.73
N ALA A 202 -5.74 -2.35 1.78
CA ALA A 202 -6.13 -0.98 2.09
C ALA A 202 -5.30 0.04 1.27
N GLY A 203 -5.45 0.01 -0.05
CA GLY A 203 -4.73 0.92 -0.95
C GLY A 203 -3.25 0.55 -1.06
N SER A 204 -2.33 1.37 -0.54
CA SER A 204 -0.90 1.04 -0.60
C SER A 204 -0.39 0.23 0.59
N ALA A 205 -1.28 -0.25 1.46
CA ALA A 205 -0.94 -0.91 2.72
C ALA A 205 -1.93 -2.05 3.03
N ILE A 206 -1.59 -2.86 4.04
CA ILE A 206 -2.45 -3.94 4.50
C ILE A 206 -3.08 -3.53 5.83
N ALA A 207 -4.40 -3.51 5.90
CA ALA A 207 -5.13 -3.28 7.13
C ALA A 207 -5.25 -4.59 7.94
N VAL A 208 -4.65 -4.60 9.12
CA VAL A 208 -4.86 -5.64 10.13
C VAL A 208 -5.67 -5.04 11.27
N ASN A 209 -6.80 -5.64 11.62
CA ASN A 209 -7.67 -5.12 12.67
C ASN A 209 -8.06 -3.64 12.46
N PHE A 210 -8.27 -3.26 11.20
CA PHE A 210 -8.55 -1.88 10.78
C PHE A 210 -7.41 -0.88 11.08
N VAL A 211 -6.19 -1.36 11.32
CA VAL A 211 -4.96 -0.55 11.40
C VAL A 211 -4.15 -0.80 10.14
N SER A 212 -3.85 0.27 9.41
CA SER A 212 -3.03 0.19 8.20
C SER A 212 -1.57 -0.08 8.57
N LEU A 213 -1.01 -1.17 8.07
CA LEU A 213 0.36 -1.60 8.31
C LEU A 213 1.14 -1.61 6.98
N SER A 214 2.36 -1.11 7.04
CA SER A 214 3.32 -1.12 5.94
C SER A 214 4.43 -2.15 6.21
N PRO A 215 5.08 -2.68 5.16
CA PRO A 215 6.25 -3.53 5.33
C PRO A 215 7.41 -2.76 6.01
N PRO A 216 8.30 -3.46 6.73
CA PRO A 216 8.32 -4.90 6.96
C PRO A 216 7.22 -5.36 7.95
N TYR A 217 6.62 -6.51 7.65
CA TYR A 217 5.62 -7.17 8.47
C TYR A 217 6.31 -8.14 9.44
N ARG A 218 6.34 -7.76 10.72
CA ARG A 218 6.82 -8.55 11.84
C ARG A 218 5.66 -9.34 12.43
N VAL A 219 5.67 -10.64 12.22
CA VAL A 219 4.68 -11.59 12.73
C VAL A 219 5.29 -12.37 13.88
N LEU A 220 4.73 -12.19 15.08
CA LEU A 220 5.14 -12.92 16.28
C LEU A 220 4.12 -14.03 16.53
N ALA A 221 4.59 -15.26 16.69
CA ALA A 221 3.76 -16.42 17.01
C ALA A 221 4.31 -17.14 18.24
N ILE A 222 3.51 -17.22 19.30
CA ILE A 222 3.81 -18.01 20.50
C ILE A 222 3.44 -19.47 20.22
N GLY A 223 4.29 -20.41 20.64
CA GLY A 223 4.08 -21.85 20.58
C GLY A 223 5.42 -22.58 20.69
N ASN A 224 5.46 -23.88 20.36
CA ASN A 224 6.69 -24.67 20.50
C ASN A 224 7.75 -24.24 19.46
N PRO A 225 8.89 -23.61 19.87
CA PRO A 225 9.88 -23.07 18.94
C PRO A 225 10.70 -24.16 18.22
N ASP A 226 10.77 -25.38 18.78
CA ASP A 226 11.58 -26.47 18.23
C ASP A 226 10.88 -27.16 17.05
N THR A 227 9.54 -27.17 17.07
CA THR A 227 8.72 -27.87 16.08
C THR A 227 7.97 -26.94 15.13
N MET A 228 7.65 -25.71 15.55
CA MET A 228 6.85 -24.80 14.72
C MET A 228 7.52 -24.42 13.39
N PRO A 229 8.83 -24.08 13.33
CA PRO A 229 9.47 -23.76 12.05
C PRO A 229 9.41 -24.89 11.03
N SER A 230 9.72 -26.12 11.46
CA SER A 230 9.73 -27.29 10.56
C SER A 230 8.31 -27.63 10.10
N ARG A 231 7.32 -27.61 11.00
CA ARG A 231 5.90 -27.81 10.66
C ARG A 231 5.35 -26.74 9.72
N PHE A 232 5.74 -25.48 9.93
CA PHE A 232 5.36 -24.38 9.05
C PHE A 232 5.94 -24.60 7.65
N LEU A 233 7.25 -24.84 7.55
CA LEU A 233 7.90 -25.05 6.25
C LEU A 233 7.38 -26.27 5.51
N ALA A 234 6.95 -27.33 6.21
CA ALA A 234 6.31 -28.50 5.62
C ALA A 234 4.86 -28.24 5.11
N SER A 235 4.24 -27.14 5.52
CA SER A 235 2.87 -26.79 5.09
C SER A 235 2.83 -26.14 3.71
N THR A 236 1.67 -26.17 3.05
CA THR A 236 1.43 -25.45 1.78
C THR A 236 1.74 -23.95 1.91
N SER A 237 1.41 -23.33 3.04
CA SER A 237 1.74 -21.92 3.30
C SER A 237 3.24 -21.69 3.36
N GLY A 238 3.99 -22.58 4.02
CA GLY A 238 5.44 -22.48 4.11
C GLY A 238 6.11 -22.62 2.74
N GLN A 239 5.69 -23.60 1.95
CA GLN A 239 6.18 -23.80 0.58
C GLN A 239 5.87 -22.58 -0.30
N ALA A 240 4.64 -22.04 -0.24
CA ALA A 240 4.28 -20.84 -0.98
C ALA A 240 5.18 -19.62 -0.63
N TRP A 241 5.56 -19.46 0.63
CA TRP A 241 6.49 -18.40 1.03
C TRP A 241 7.93 -18.64 0.56
N LEU A 242 8.38 -19.89 0.47
CA LEU A 242 9.68 -20.23 -0.13
C LEU A 242 9.68 -19.96 -1.65
N ASP A 243 8.57 -20.23 -2.32
CA ASP A 243 8.37 -19.92 -3.74
C ASP A 243 8.38 -18.41 -3.98
N LEU A 244 7.64 -17.63 -3.18
CA LEU A 244 7.67 -16.16 -3.26
C LEU A 244 9.07 -15.61 -3.00
N LYS A 245 9.80 -16.18 -2.03
CA LYS A 245 11.19 -15.78 -1.76
C LYS A 245 12.11 -16.07 -2.94
N SER A 246 11.99 -17.24 -3.57
CA SER A 246 12.92 -17.69 -4.62
C SER A 246 12.59 -17.14 -6.02
N GLN A 247 11.30 -17.05 -6.36
CA GLN A 247 10.83 -16.66 -7.70
C GLN A 247 10.58 -15.15 -7.82
N VAL A 248 10.05 -14.52 -6.76
CA VAL A 248 9.69 -13.09 -6.74
C VAL A 248 10.75 -12.25 -6.04
N GLY A 249 11.51 -12.84 -5.12
CA GLY A 249 12.53 -12.14 -4.34
C GLY A 249 12.00 -11.47 -3.07
N LEU A 250 10.79 -11.84 -2.60
CA LEU A 250 10.27 -11.34 -1.32
C LEU A 250 11.22 -11.71 -0.18
N LYS A 251 11.41 -10.81 0.77
CA LYS A 251 12.22 -11.10 1.94
C LYS A 251 11.40 -11.87 2.94
N PHE A 252 11.91 -13.04 3.32
CA PHE A 252 11.30 -13.88 4.33
C PHE A 252 12.38 -14.45 5.26
N SER A 253 12.20 -14.24 6.56
CA SER A 253 13.02 -14.84 7.60
C SER A 253 12.15 -15.31 8.77
N MET A 254 12.56 -16.40 9.40
CA MET A 254 11.93 -16.97 10.58
C MET A 254 13.02 -17.26 11.61
N ARG A 255 12.83 -16.80 12.84
CA ARG A 255 13.77 -16.96 13.94
C ARG A 255 13.03 -17.42 15.19
N THR A 256 13.55 -18.44 15.86
CA THR A 256 13.04 -18.87 17.16
C THR A 256 13.38 -17.83 18.23
N GLN A 257 12.51 -17.71 19.22
CA GLN A 257 12.64 -16.78 20.34
C GLN A 257 12.25 -17.51 21.63
N SER A 258 13.09 -17.42 22.65
CA SER A 258 12.83 -18.04 23.97
C SER A 258 11.69 -17.33 24.72
N SER A 259 11.43 -16.05 24.41
CA SER A 259 10.30 -15.32 24.97
C SER A 259 9.82 -14.21 24.05
N LEU A 260 8.54 -14.30 23.69
CA LEU A 260 7.77 -13.28 22.98
C LEU A 260 6.74 -12.69 23.93
N ARG A 261 6.38 -11.42 23.70
CA ARG A 261 5.21 -10.79 24.34
C ARG A 261 4.28 -10.30 23.25
N LEU A 262 3.04 -10.74 23.30
CA LEU A 262 1.97 -10.30 22.41
C LEU A 262 0.96 -9.48 23.22
N PRO A 263 0.45 -8.37 22.69
CA PRO A 263 -0.57 -7.60 23.37
C PRO A 263 -1.91 -8.36 23.40
N GLY A 264 -2.83 -7.90 24.25
CA GLY A 264 -4.23 -8.28 24.19
C GLY A 264 -4.99 -7.40 23.19
N ARG A 265 -6.10 -7.90 22.65
CA ARG A 265 -7.02 -7.14 21.79
C ARG A 265 -8.31 -6.80 22.53
N ALA A 266 -8.75 -5.54 22.45
CA ALA A 266 -10.07 -5.16 22.93
C ALA A 266 -11.16 -5.93 22.16
N VAL A 267 -12.16 -6.46 22.88
CA VAL A 267 -13.34 -7.07 22.26
C VAL A 267 -14.18 -5.96 21.60
N PRO A 268 -14.57 -6.10 20.33
CA PRO A 268 -15.54 -5.18 19.74
C PRO A 268 -16.87 -5.29 20.49
N THR A 269 -17.53 -4.15 20.76
CA THR A 269 -18.84 -4.13 21.42
C THR A 269 -19.85 -4.92 20.59
N LEU A 270 -20.44 -5.95 21.18
CA LEU A 270 -21.53 -6.72 20.59
C LEU A 270 -22.83 -5.89 20.73
N ARG A 271 -23.61 -5.78 19.64
CA ARG A 271 -24.82 -4.94 19.59
C ARG A 271 -26.12 -5.68 19.80
N TYR A 272 -26.14 -6.98 19.55
CA TYR A 272 -27.35 -7.79 19.45
C TYR A 272 -27.29 -9.05 20.33
N ILE A 273 -26.23 -9.20 21.11
CA ILE A 273 -26.05 -10.30 22.05
C ILE A 273 -25.98 -9.66 23.44
N GLU A 274 -26.89 -10.06 24.32
CA GLU A 274 -26.78 -9.83 25.76
C GLU A 274 -26.23 -11.11 26.38
N ASP A 275 -25.28 -10.98 27.32
CA ASP A 275 -24.87 -12.11 28.13
C ASP A 275 -26.07 -12.56 28.98
N ASP A 276 -26.36 -13.87 28.99
CA ASP A 276 -27.33 -14.43 29.93
C ASP A 276 -26.89 -14.04 31.34
N ALA A 277 -27.72 -13.23 32.00
CA ALA A 277 -27.48 -12.86 33.40
C ALA A 277 -27.30 -14.15 34.21
N PRO A 278 -26.32 -14.21 35.14
CA PRO A 278 -26.11 -15.40 35.92
C PRO A 278 -27.41 -15.74 36.65
N GLU A 279 -27.93 -16.97 36.44
CA GLU A 279 -29.08 -17.47 37.19
C GLU A 279 -28.80 -17.25 38.67
N THR A 280 -29.58 -16.38 39.30
CA THR A 280 -29.57 -16.24 40.75
C THR A 280 -30.00 -17.58 41.30
N ARG A 281 -29.02 -18.37 41.78
CA ARG A 281 -29.27 -19.63 42.47
C ARG A 281 -30.13 -19.26 43.68
N LYS A 282 -31.45 -19.47 43.57
CA LYS A 282 -32.40 -19.27 44.67
C LYS A 282 -31.99 -20.24 45.77
N GLU A 283 -31.33 -19.74 46.80
CA GLU A 283 -31.27 -20.43 48.08
C GLU A 283 -32.72 -20.61 48.54
N SER A 284 -33.16 -21.85 48.53
CA SER A 284 -34.46 -22.23 49.09
C SER A 284 -34.27 -22.39 50.61
N PRO A 285 -35.24 -21.93 51.42
CA PRO A 285 -35.13 -21.81 52.88
C PRO A 285 -35.03 -23.15 53.61
#